data_AF-A0A4P7AKK5-F1
#
_entry.id   AF-A0A4P7AKK5-F1
#
_cell.length_a   1.000
_cell.length_b   1.000
_cell.length_c   1.000
_cell.angle_alpha   90.00
_cell.angle_beta   90.00
_cell.angle_gamma   90.00
#
_symmetry.space_group_name_H-M   'P 1'
#
loop_
_entity.id
_entity.type
_entity.pdbx_description
1 polymer ?
#
loop_
_entity_poly.entity_id
_entity_poly.type
_entity_poly.pdbx_seq_one_letter_code
_entity_poly.pdbx_strand_id
1 'polypeptide(L)'
;MKINKNFEFSLKLMVLIGLVSFLAFDFIRLLIAPKIPMTGTPLLERFSHYYAFFTTQSNYLVAIYLFYSLFTQFSYNKKPPFGIELAVTVYISLTMFVFWCGIIFSPEEAAATTRPSDWFTTTVLHLIVPIVMIGNFIISSGDTYYSPRVHAKFSLFGILAYPVCYSFYAIIRGEYRFETYGSEFFEKAYILENGVWKINPNGPWSTDIIAFSEKVIPYSSQMWYPYWFMNLHNVTLKARDVITGEEVVWKNYYRSDSAMLTQVIMGYIIILSLVVIFQYLYLFLNNIKYYRWHDIDGNLITKAERDYWMKVRKFKRQELKNEKRLLRIRRKTEYKEWIQELKILPYKEKIKKIMNYKNQRTLKNGLKRAEHKNHKLKVKKYRQDIKKLINLAKTQDRAFIKQNLRDAARYSKLVKKGYATRRIKDI
;
A
#
# COMPACT_ATOMS: atom_id res chain seq x y z
N MET A 1 -10.19 -24.51 1.81
CA MET A 1 -9.72 -25.82 2.30
C MET A 1 -9.54 -25.69 3.80
N LYS A 2 -10.08 -26.61 4.59
CA LYS A 2 -9.67 -26.72 6.00
C LYS A 2 -8.31 -27.42 5.96
N ILE A 3 -7.24 -26.65 6.07
CA ILE A 3 -5.90 -27.20 6.27
C ILE A 3 -5.92 -27.86 7.66
N ASN A 4 -5.24 -29.00 7.83
CA ASN A 4 -5.10 -29.62 9.14
C ASN A 4 -4.50 -28.58 10.12
N LYS A 5 -5.16 -28.34 11.25
CA LYS A 5 -4.74 -27.32 12.23
C LYS A 5 -3.29 -27.54 12.70
N ASN A 6 -2.88 -28.80 12.87
CA ASN A 6 -1.52 -29.13 13.29
C ASN A 6 -0.52 -28.80 12.19
N PHE A 7 -0.86 -29.08 10.93
CA PHE A 7 -0.02 -28.70 9.79
C PHE A 7 0.07 -27.18 9.62
N GLU A 8 -1.05 -26.46 9.77
CA GLU A 8 -1.07 -24.99 9.72
C GLU A 8 -0.17 -24.38 10.80
N PHE A 9 -0.25 -24.91 12.03
CA PHE A 9 0.59 -24.50 13.14
C PHE A 9 2.08 -24.77 12.86
N SER A 10 2.44 -26.02 12.49
CA SER A 10 3.83 -26.38 12.20
C SER A 10 4.43 -25.58 11.04
N LEU A 11 3.64 -25.32 9.99
CA LEU A 11 4.07 -24.49 8.88
C LEU A 11 4.35 -23.04 9.32
N LYS A 12 3.45 -22.43 10.10
CA LYS A 12 3.64 -21.08 10.64
C LYS A 12 4.84 -21.02 11.59
N LEU A 13 5.05 -22.05 12.41
CA LEU A 13 6.20 -22.14 13.31
C LEU A 13 7.52 -22.23 12.54
N MET A 14 7.58 -23.08 11.51
CA MET A 14 8.75 -23.21 10.64
C MET A 14 9.08 -21.88 9.93
N VAL A 15 8.05 -21.18 9.42
CA VAL A 15 8.22 -19.86 8.81
C VAL A 15 8.74 -18.84 9.83
N LEU A 16 8.21 -18.85 11.07
CA LEU A 16 8.66 -17.96 12.14
C LEU A 16 10.12 -18.22 12.53
N ILE A 17 10.51 -19.50 12.73
CA ILE A 17 11.89 -19.87 13.03
C ILE A 17 12.81 -19.44 11.89
N GLY A 18 12.45 -19.74 10.64
CA GLY A 18 13.21 -19.32 9.47
C GLY A 18 13.38 -17.80 9.39
N LEU A 19 12.33 -17.02 9.66
CA LEU A 19 12.37 -15.56 9.67
C LEU A 19 13.25 -15.02 10.80
N VAL A 20 13.11 -15.51 12.03
CA VAL A 20 13.91 -15.05 13.17
C VAL A 20 15.39 -15.38 12.96
N SER A 21 15.71 -16.60 12.54
CA SER A 21 17.08 -16.99 12.20
C SER A 21 17.65 -16.15 11.07
N PHE A 22 16.85 -15.84 10.06
CA PHE A 22 17.27 -14.98 8.96
C PHE A 22 17.53 -13.53 9.42
N LEU A 23 16.68 -12.96 10.27
CA LEU A 23 16.89 -11.61 10.83
C LEU A 23 18.14 -11.53 11.70
N ALA A 24 18.39 -12.57 12.51
CA ALA A 24 19.62 -12.67 13.29
C ALA A 24 20.87 -12.78 12.39
N PHE A 25 20.80 -13.60 11.34
CA PHE A 25 21.86 -13.72 10.34
C PHE A 25 22.12 -12.38 9.62
N ASP A 26 21.07 -11.72 9.13
CA ASP A 26 21.15 -10.42 8.45
C ASP A 26 21.79 -9.35 9.34
N PHE A 27 21.39 -9.31 10.62
CA PHE A 27 21.96 -8.42 11.62
C PHE A 27 23.47 -8.69 11.85
N ILE A 28 23.84 -9.94 12.17
CA ILE A 28 25.25 -10.33 12.39
C ILE A 28 26.10 -10.00 11.16
N ARG A 29 25.57 -10.34 9.98
CA ARG A 29 26.23 -10.06 8.72
C ARG A 29 26.45 -8.57 8.51
N LEU A 30 25.48 -7.71 8.79
CA LEU A 30 25.66 -6.26 8.63
C LEU A 30 26.80 -5.73 9.52
N LEU A 31 26.95 -6.28 10.73
CA LEU A 31 28.01 -5.89 11.65
C LEU A 31 29.40 -6.31 11.12
N ILE A 32 29.53 -7.55 10.65
CA ILE A 32 30.80 -8.14 10.21
C ILE A 32 31.17 -7.70 8.78
N ALA A 33 30.21 -7.72 7.87
CA ALA A 33 30.35 -7.49 6.43
C ALA A 33 29.25 -6.53 5.94
N PRO A 34 29.33 -5.23 6.31
CA PRO A 34 28.32 -4.24 5.96
C PRO A 34 28.17 -4.08 4.45
N LYS A 35 27.05 -3.50 4.01
CA LYS A 35 26.88 -3.03 2.64
C LYS A 35 27.99 -2.06 2.25
N ILE A 36 28.34 -2.03 0.97
CA ILE A 36 29.44 -1.21 0.43
C ILE A 36 29.42 0.25 0.92
N PRO A 37 28.28 0.99 0.91
CA PRO A 37 28.24 2.38 1.37
C PRO A 37 28.48 2.60 2.88
N MET A 38 28.52 1.52 3.67
CA MET A 38 28.69 1.54 5.13
C MET A 38 30.05 0.97 5.57
N THR A 39 30.90 0.60 4.61
CA THR A 39 32.22 0.03 4.89
C THR A 39 33.11 1.00 5.65
N GLY A 40 33.06 2.30 5.34
CA GLY A 40 33.81 3.34 6.06
C GLY A 40 33.15 3.83 7.35
N THR A 41 32.08 3.19 7.84
CA THR A 41 31.36 3.60 9.06
C THR A 41 31.71 2.67 10.22
N PRO A 42 31.99 3.16 11.44
CA PRO A 42 32.21 2.38 12.67
C PRO A 42 31.15 1.34 13.00
N LEU A 43 31.52 0.32 13.80
CA LEU A 43 30.61 -0.78 14.18
C LEU A 43 29.35 -0.28 14.91
N LEU A 44 29.53 0.54 15.94
CA LEU A 44 28.42 1.07 16.76
C LEU A 44 27.48 1.94 15.92
N GLU A 45 28.04 2.64 14.94
CA GLU A 45 27.25 3.49 14.05
C GLU A 45 26.44 2.68 13.04
N ARG A 46 27.00 1.57 12.52
CA ARG A 46 26.26 0.60 11.70
C ARG A 46 25.06 0.03 12.46
N PHE A 47 25.25 -0.32 13.73
CA PHE A 47 24.17 -0.82 14.59
C PHE A 47 23.03 0.19 14.72
N SER A 48 23.34 1.43 15.09
CA SER A 48 22.33 2.49 15.24
C SER A 48 21.66 2.84 13.91
N HIS A 49 22.37 2.70 12.79
CA HIS A 49 21.83 2.92 11.45
C HIS A 49 20.89 1.80 11.00
N TYR A 50 21.20 0.53 11.31
CA TYR A 50 20.37 -0.62 10.94
C TYR A 50 18.92 -0.53 11.40
N TYR A 51 18.70 -0.17 12.68
CA TYR A 51 17.37 -0.05 13.27
C TYR A 51 16.64 1.24 12.91
N ALA A 52 17.32 2.16 12.21
CA ALA A 52 16.71 3.41 11.78
C ALA A 52 15.75 3.24 10.61
N PHE A 53 15.86 2.17 9.82
CA PHE A 53 15.02 1.94 8.65
C PHE A 53 13.65 1.38 9.02
N PHE A 54 12.60 1.96 8.44
CA PHE A 54 11.22 1.43 8.52
C PHE A 54 11.14 -0.02 8.02
N THR A 55 11.94 -0.38 7.02
CA THR A 55 11.97 -1.74 6.44
C THR A 55 12.51 -2.77 7.42
N THR A 56 13.52 -2.43 8.20
CA THR A 56 14.00 -3.26 9.30
C THR A 56 12.88 -3.39 10.34
N GLN A 57 12.35 -2.27 10.84
CA GLN A 57 11.32 -2.28 11.88
C GLN A 57 10.06 -3.06 11.47
N SER A 58 9.61 -2.95 10.21
CA SER A 58 8.44 -3.68 9.72
C SER A 58 8.69 -5.19 9.60
N ASN A 59 9.89 -5.64 9.25
CA ASN A 59 10.25 -7.05 9.24
C ASN A 59 10.26 -7.65 10.66
N TYR A 60 10.82 -6.94 11.64
CA TYR A 60 10.74 -7.36 13.05
C TYR A 60 9.30 -7.39 13.55
N LEU A 61 8.46 -6.42 13.14
CA LEU A 61 7.04 -6.41 13.46
C LEU A 61 6.31 -7.64 12.89
N VAL A 62 6.66 -8.11 11.69
CA VAL A 62 6.12 -9.36 11.13
C VAL A 62 6.51 -10.56 11.99
N ALA A 63 7.77 -10.67 12.42
CA ALA A 63 8.20 -11.75 13.30
C ALA A 63 7.44 -11.74 14.63
N ILE A 64 7.32 -10.57 15.27
CA ILE A 64 6.55 -10.37 16.51
C ILE A 64 5.07 -10.73 16.29
N TYR A 65 4.48 -10.30 15.16
CA TYR A 65 3.09 -10.62 14.83
C TYR A 65 2.88 -12.12 14.61
N LEU A 66 3.77 -12.79 13.88
CA LEU A 66 3.67 -14.23 13.64
C LEU A 66 3.81 -15.02 14.95
N PHE A 67 4.73 -14.61 15.81
CA PHE A 67 4.84 -15.14 17.18
C PHE A 67 3.52 -14.95 17.94
N TYR A 68 3.04 -13.71 18.07
CA TYR A 68 1.80 -13.38 18.76
C TYR A 68 0.60 -14.17 18.19
N SER A 69 0.48 -14.26 16.86
CA SER A 69 -0.59 -14.96 16.16
C SER A 69 -0.58 -16.45 16.44
N LEU A 70 0.60 -17.07 16.36
CA LEU A 70 0.79 -18.50 16.58
C LEU A 70 0.46 -18.90 18.02
N PHE A 71 0.98 -18.17 19.01
CA PHE A 71 0.76 -18.48 20.42
C PHE A 71 -0.65 -18.12 20.91
N THR A 72 -1.28 -17.09 20.34
CA THR A 72 -2.69 -16.78 20.63
C THR A 72 -3.62 -17.86 20.08
N GLN A 73 -3.34 -18.35 18.87
CA GLN A 73 -4.09 -19.44 18.25
C GLN A 73 -3.89 -20.76 19.00
N PHE A 74 -2.67 -21.06 19.45
CA PHE A 74 -2.38 -22.28 20.21
C PHE A 74 -2.99 -22.26 21.62
N SER A 75 -2.74 -21.19 22.39
CA SER A 75 -3.10 -21.15 23.81
C SER A 75 -4.59 -20.87 24.03
N TYR A 76 -5.21 -20.07 23.16
CA TYR A 76 -6.57 -19.59 23.37
C TYR A 76 -7.55 -20.01 22.26
N ASN A 77 -7.08 -20.69 21.21
CA ASN A 77 -7.88 -21.02 20.02
C ASN A 77 -8.59 -19.77 19.44
N LYS A 78 -7.93 -18.61 19.56
CA LYS A 78 -8.42 -17.30 19.10
C LYS A 78 -7.53 -16.77 17.99
N LYS A 79 -8.15 -16.08 17.02
CA LYS A 79 -7.42 -15.35 15.98
C LYS A 79 -6.98 -13.97 16.50
N PRO A 80 -5.87 -13.42 16.00
CA PRO A 80 -5.51 -12.04 16.25
C PRO A 80 -6.65 -11.07 15.86
N PRO A 81 -6.75 -9.92 16.53
CA PRO A 81 -7.61 -8.84 16.09
C PRO A 81 -7.26 -8.42 14.66
N PHE A 82 -8.26 -8.39 13.77
CA PHE A 82 -8.08 -8.04 12.35
C PHE A 82 -7.37 -6.70 12.15
N GLY A 83 -7.56 -5.73 13.05
CA GLY A 83 -6.89 -4.44 12.97
C GLY A 83 -5.36 -4.54 13.03
N ILE A 84 -4.83 -5.44 13.88
CA ILE A 84 -3.39 -5.68 14.01
C ILE A 84 -2.88 -6.39 12.76
N GLU A 85 -3.56 -7.46 12.35
CA GLU A 85 -3.23 -8.21 11.14
C GLU A 85 -3.21 -7.30 9.90
N LEU A 86 -4.24 -6.46 9.73
CA LEU A 86 -4.32 -5.47 8.67
C LEU A 86 -3.16 -4.46 8.73
N ALA A 87 -2.82 -3.95 9.92
CA ALA A 87 -1.72 -2.99 10.09
C ALA A 87 -0.39 -3.58 9.62
N VAL A 88 -0.04 -4.77 10.12
CA VAL A 88 1.20 -5.46 9.79
C VAL A 88 1.27 -5.77 8.29
N THR A 89 0.18 -6.28 7.71
CA THR A 89 0.12 -6.55 6.26
C THR A 89 0.28 -5.28 5.43
N VAL A 90 -0.32 -4.16 5.86
CA VAL A 90 -0.18 -2.87 5.18
C VAL A 90 1.26 -2.37 5.22
N TYR A 91 1.92 -2.41 6.39
CA TYR A 91 3.29 -1.93 6.53
C TYR A 91 4.27 -2.77 5.73
N ILE A 92 4.16 -4.10 5.77
CA ILE A 92 5.06 -4.96 4.99
C ILE A 92 4.81 -4.84 3.47
N SER A 93 3.56 -4.57 3.06
CA SER A 93 3.23 -4.26 1.66
C SER A 93 3.81 -2.93 1.21
N LEU A 94 3.76 -1.92 2.09
CA LEU A 94 4.41 -0.63 1.87
C LEU A 94 5.92 -0.81 1.71
N THR A 95 6.55 -1.57 2.61
CA THR A 95 7.98 -1.90 2.53
C THR A 95 8.32 -2.53 1.18
N MET A 96 7.59 -3.57 0.75
CA MET A 96 7.81 -4.20 -0.55
C MET A 96 7.65 -3.20 -1.71
N PHE A 97 6.54 -2.45 -1.75
CA PHE A 97 6.25 -1.53 -2.84
C PHE A 97 7.25 -0.38 -2.93
N VAL A 98 7.54 0.29 -1.81
CA VAL A 98 8.49 1.42 -1.77
C VAL A 98 9.90 0.93 -2.10
N PHE A 99 10.29 -0.25 -1.63
CA PHE A 99 11.60 -0.79 -1.94
C PHE A 99 11.76 -1.07 -3.44
N TRP A 100 10.87 -1.87 -4.03
CA TRP A 100 11.00 -2.33 -5.43
C TRP A 100 10.62 -1.28 -6.46
N CYS A 101 9.73 -0.34 -6.15
CA CYS A 101 9.34 0.72 -7.08
C CYS A 101 10.09 2.03 -6.87
N GLY A 102 10.74 2.23 -5.72
CA GLY A 102 11.37 3.50 -5.34
C GLY A 102 12.85 3.40 -4.99
N ILE A 103 13.21 2.55 -4.02
CA ILE A 103 14.56 2.56 -3.42
C ILE A 103 15.59 1.79 -4.26
N ILE A 104 15.21 0.65 -4.85
CA ILE A 104 16.16 -0.23 -5.56
C ILE A 104 16.89 0.46 -6.72
N PHE A 105 16.25 1.46 -7.35
CA PHE A 105 16.84 2.22 -8.45
C PHE A 105 17.64 3.45 -7.98
N SER A 106 17.75 3.68 -6.67
CA SER A 106 18.60 4.75 -6.15
C SER A 106 20.08 4.40 -6.37
N PRO A 107 20.94 5.39 -6.70
CA PRO A 107 22.37 5.13 -6.90
C PRO A 107 23.05 4.47 -5.69
N GLU A 108 22.61 4.82 -4.49
CA GLU A 108 23.13 4.25 -3.24
C GLU A 108 22.75 2.78 -3.06
N GLU A 109 21.49 2.40 -3.31
CA GLU A 109 21.06 1.01 -3.17
C GLU A 109 21.61 0.14 -4.32
N ALA A 110 21.75 0.69 -5.53
CA ALA A 110 22.39 0.03 -6.65
C ALA A 110 23.86 -0.31 -6.33
N ALA A 111 24.60 0.62 -5.71
CA ALA A 111 25.96 0.36 -5.23
C ALA A 111 25.99 -0.66 -4.07
N ALA A 112 24.97 -0.64 -3.20
CA ALA A 112 24.86 -1.54 -2.05
C ALA A 112 24.48 -2.98 -2.39
N THR A 113 23.94 -3.25 -3.58
CA THR A 113 23.43 -4.57 -4.01
C THR A 113 24.33 -5.29 -5.01
N THR A 114 25.58 -4.86 -5.12
CA THR A 114 26.57 -5.41 -6.05
C THR A 114 27.05 -6.82 -5.69
N ARG A 115 27.08 -7.18 -4.40
CA ARG A 115 27.46 -8.54 -3.98
C ARG A 115 26.26 -9.49 -4.07
N PRO A 116 26.41 -10.72 -4.59
CA PRO A 116 25.31 -11.69 -4.68
C PRO A 116 24.61 -11.93 -3.34
N SER A 117 25.39 -11.92 -2.26
CA SER A 117 24.89 -12.10 -0.91
C SER A 117 24.02 -10.93 -0.45
N ASP A 118 24.30 -9.67 -0.84
CA ASP A 118 23.45 -8.51 -0.50
C ASP A 118 22.13 -8.56 -1.28
N TRP A 119 22.19 -9.08 -2.51
CA TRP A 119 21.00 -9.30 -3.34
C TRP A 119 20.08 -10.36 -2.73
N PHE A 120 20.65 -11.46 -2.22
CA PHE A 120 19.92 -12.49 -1.51
C PHE A 120 19.20 -11.92 -0.27
N THR A 121 19.91 -11.18 0.59
CA THR A 121 19.29 -10.65 1.81
C THR A 121 18.19 -9.64 1.51
N THR A 122 18.46 -8.76 0.55
CA THR A 122 17.47 -7.79 0.05
C THR A 122 16.22 -8.49 -0.49
N THR A 123 16.38 -9.55 -1.28
CA THR A 123 15.25 -10.30 -1.85
C THR A 123 14.42 -11.00 -0.78
N VAL A 124 15.08 -11.62 0.20
CA VAL A 124 14.37 -12.27 1.31
C VAL A 124 13.54 -11.24 2.09
N LEU A 125 14.15 -10.14 2.52
CA LEU A 125 13.53 -9.13 3.37
C LEU A 125 12.47 -8.26 2.68
N HIS A 126 12.66 -7.95 1.39
CA HIS A 126 11.82 -6.99 0.69
C HIS A 126 10.89 -7.64 -0.34
N LEU A 127 10.96 -8.96 -0.56
CA LEU A 127 10.08 -9.69 -1.47
C LEU A 127 9.47 -10.93 -0.83
N ILE A 128 10.30 -11.88 -0.37
CA ILE A 128 9.82 -13.18 0.12
C ILE A 128 8.99 -13.02 1.39
N VAL A 129 9.52 -12.34 2.41
CA VAL A 129 8.81 -12.11 3.68
C VAL A 129 7.49 -11.35 3.46
N PRO A 130 7.45 -10.24 2.70
CA PRO A 130 6.20 -9.59 2.32
C PRO A 130 5.20 -10.52 1.61
N ILE A 131 5.63 -11.30 0.61
CA ILE A 131 4.74 -12.22 -0.12
C ILE A 131 4.16 -13.28 0.82
N VAL A 132 4.97 -13.86 1.71
CA VAL A 132 4.51 -14.83 2.71
C VAL A 132 3.47 -14.20 3.63
N MET A 133 3.71 -12.98 4.13
CA MET A 133 2.79 -12.30 5.03
C MET A 133 1.48 -11.87 4.33
N ILE A 134 1.57 -11.37 3.09
CA ILE A 134 0.39 -11.06 2.26
C ILE A 134 -0.40 -12.34 1.95
N GLY A 135 0.28 -13.42 1.62
CA GLY A 135 -0.31 -14.74 1.41
C GLY A 135 -1.05 -15.23 2.66
N ASN A 136 -0.41 -15.13 3.82
CA ASN A 136 -1.02 -15.45 5.12
C ASN A 136 -2.30 -14.64 5.34
N PHE A 137 -2.28 -13.31 5.15
CA PHE A 137 -3.47 -12.45 5.24
C PHE A 137 -4.59 -12.90 4.30
N ILE A 138 -4.27 -13.21 3.05
CA ILE A 138 -5.27 -13.65 2.06
C ILE A 138 -5.91 -14.98 2.49
N ILE A 139 -5.15 -15.87 3.13
CA ILE A 139 -5.63 -17.17 3.63
C ILE A 139 -6.44 -17.02 4.93
N SER A 140 -6.03 -16.15 5.84
CA SER A 140 -6.66 -15.96 7.16
C SER A 140 -7.91 -15.08 7.14
N SER A 141 -7.99 -14.11 6.21
CA SER A 141 -9.07 -13.12 6.15
C SER A 141 -10.43 -13.69 5.72
N GLY A 142 -11.49 -12.90 5.84
CA GLY A 142 -12.82 -13.20 5.30
C GLY A 142 -13.79 -13.85 6.28
N ASP A 143 -13.45 -13.96 7.56
CA ASP A 143 -14.36 -14.49 8.59
C ASP A 143 -15.38 -13.46 9.05
N THR A 144 -14.99 -12.19 9.10
CA THR A 144 -15.85 -11.11 9.57
C THR A 144 -15.90 -9.98 8.56
N TYR A 145 -17.09 -9.39 8.40
CA TYR A 145 -17.26 -8.19 7.60
C TYR A 145 -16.74 -6.96 8.34
N TYR A 146 -15.94 -6.16 7.66
CA TYR A 146 -15.47 -4.88 8.19
C TYR A 146 -15.97 -3.73 7.34
N SER A 147 -16.74 -2.83 7.94
CA SER A 147 -17.31 -1.67 7.25
C SER A 147 -16.22 -0.64 6.93
N PRO A 148 -16.01 -0.26 5.65
CA PRO A 148 -15.07 0.80 5.27
C PRO A 148 -15.30 2.13 5.97
N ARG A 149 -16.56 2.43 6.34
CA ARG A 149 -16.90 3.67 7.04
C ARG A 149 -16.54 3.62 8.53
N VAL A 150 -16.66 2.45 9.15
CA VAL A 150 -16.27 2.28 10.56
C VAL A 150 -14.74 2.32 10.64
N HIS A 151 -14.07 1.64 9.70
CA HIS A 151 -12.62 1.70 9.54
C HIS A 151 -12.10 3.13 9.43
N ALA A 152 -12.72 3.95 8.56
CA ALA A 152 -12.35 5.34 8.35
C ALA A 152 -12.42 6.24 9.60
N LYS A 153 -13.17 5.86 10.65
CA LYS A 153 -13.33 6.70 11.85
C LYS A 153 -12.18 6.57 12.84
N PHE A 154 -11.60 5.38 12.98
CA PHE A 154 -10.62 5.12 14.03
C PHE A 154 -9.46 4.26 13.54
N SER A 155 -9.75 3.05 13.04
CA SER A 155 -8.71 2.12 12.57
C SER A 155 -7.82 2.70 11.47
N LEU A 156 -8.37 3.54 10.59
CA LEU A 156 -7.60 4.25 9.57
C LEU A 156 -6.48 5.08 10.18
N PHE A 157 -6.82 5.90 11.19
CA PHE A 157 -5.87 6.76 11.86
C PHE A 157 -4.92 5.96 12.77
N GLY A 158 -5.41 4.91 13.41
CA GLY A 158 -4.56 4.00 14.19
C GLY A 158 -3.45 3.35 13.36
N ILE A 159 -3.76 2.95 12.11
CA ILE A 159 -2.76 2.38 11.20
C ILE A 159 -1.90 3.48 10.55
N LEU A 160 -2.42 4.70 10.37
CA LEU A 160 -1.60 5.82 9.90
C LEU A 160 -0.64 6.36 10.97
N ALA A 161 -0.95 6.16 12.25
CA ALA A 161 -0.16 6.70 13.35
C ALA A 161 1.30 6.23 13.30
N TYR A 162 1.57 4.95 13.03
CA TYR A 162 2.93 4.43 13.05
C TYR A 162 3.83 5.04 11.95
N PRO A 163 3.46 5.07 10.66
CA PRO A 163 4.25 5.78 9.64
C PRO A 163 4.47 7.26 9.94
N VAL A 164 3.49 7.94 10.54
CA VAL A 164 3.60 9.36 10.94
C VAL A 164 4.57 9.51 12.12
N CYS A 165 4.46 8.70 13.16
CA CYS A 165 5.41 8.70 14.28
C CYS A 165 6.82 8.35 13.80
N TYR A 166 6.95 7.37 12.91
CA TYR A 166 8.24 7.02 12.29
C TYR A 166 8.83 8.21 11.52
N SER A 167 8.01 8.98 10.80
CA SER A 167 8.50 10.15 10.08
C SER A 167 9.07 11.23 10.99
N PHE A 168 8.40 11.50 12.13
CA PHE A 168 8.94 12.42 13.13
C PHE A 168 10.25 11.90 13.71
N TYR A 169 10.30 10.61 14.06
CA TYR A 169 11.54 9.96 14.50
C TYR A 169 12.67 10.10 13.46
N ALA A 170 12.40 9.84 12.18
CA ALA A 170 13.41 9.87 11.13
C ALA A 170 13.96 11.28 10.89
N ILE A 171 13.12 12.32 10.98
CA ILE A 171 13.56 13.72 10.90
C ILE A 171 14.40 14.09 12.11
N ILE A 172 13.89 13.89 13.33
CA ILE A 172 14.59 14.28 14.57
C ILE A 172 15.95 13.58 14.66
N ARG A 173 15.99 12.27 14.38
CA ARG A 173 17.24 11.51 14.32
C ARG A 173 18.18 12.07 13.25
N GLY A 174 17.64 12.40 12.09
CA GLY A 174 18.43 12.90 10.95
C GLY A 174 19.12 14.22 11.26
N GLU A 175 18.42 15.17 11.87
CA GLU A 175 18.98 16.46 12.31
C GLU A 175 20.10 16.25 13.35
N TYR A 176 19.84 15.48 14.41
CA TYR A 176 20.85 15.18 15.43
C TYR A 176 22.11 14.51 14.83
N ARG A 177 21.89 13.60 13.88
CA ARG A 177 22.97 12.91 13.17
C ARG A 177 23.72 13.84 12.24
N PHE A 178 23.06 14.80 11.60
CA PHE A 178 23.71 15.78 10.75
C PHE A 178 24.60 16.73 11.58
N GLU A 179 24.12 17.18 12.74
CA GLU A 179 24.92 17.97 13.68
C GLU A 179 26.18 17.21 14.13
N THR A 180 26.05 15.90 14.39
CA THR A 180 27.18 15.06 14.83
C THR A 180 28.13 14.68 13.69
N TYR A 181 27.58 14.30 12.54
CA TYR A 181 28.28 13.65 11.42
C TYR A 181 28.26 14.48 10.13
N GLY A 182 28.15 15.80 10.24
CA GLY A 182 28.09 16.74 9.11
C GLY A 182 29.40 16.81 8.32
N SER A 183 29.55 17.85 7.48
CA SER A 183 30.75 18.02 6.64
C SER A 183 32.03 18.18 7.46
N GLU A 184 31.98 18.92 8.57
CA GLU A 184 33.17 19.13 9.41
C GLU A 184 33.65 17.81 10.04
N PHE A 185 32.72 16.98 10.51
CA PHE A 185 33.06 15.65 11.02
C PHE A 185 33.65 14.78 9.90
N PHE A 186 33.04 14.81 8.71
CA PHE A 186 33.49 14.04 7.56
C PHE A 186 34.95 14.37 7.18
N GLU A 187 35.30 15.65 7.11
CA GLU A 187 36.66 16.14 6.83
C GLU A 187 37.68 15.67 7.87
N LYS A 188 37.28 15.55 9.14
CA LYS A 188 38.13 15.03 10.21
C LYS A 188 38.23 13.51 10.20
N ALA A 189 37.16 12.82 9.81
CA ALA A 189 37.04 11.36 9.86
C ALA A 189 37.72 10.67 8.69
N TYR A 190 37.79 11.32 7.52
CA TYR A 190 38.34 10.73 6.31
C TYR A 190 39.46 11.56 5.70
N ILE A 191 40.38 10.86 5.06
CA ILE A 191 41.43 11.44 4.24
C ILE A 191 41.44 10.77 2.87
N LEU A 192 42.00 11.45 1.89
CA LEU A 192 42.33 10.87 0.60
C LEU A 192 43.85 10.73 0.50
N GLU A 193 44.32 9.56 0.06
CA GLU A 193 45.74 9.32 -0.15
C GLU A 193 45.90 8.59 -1.50
N ASN A 194 46.57 9.21 -2.46
CA ASN A 194 46.73 8.68 -3.82
C ASN A 194 45.38 8.32 -4.48
N GLY A 195 44.36 9.16 -4.30
CA GLY A 195 43.02 8.89 -4.84
C GLY A 195 42.26 7.75 -4.14
N VAL A 196 42.78 7.21 -3.02
CA VAL A 196 42.11 6.18 -2.22
C VAL A 196 41.62 6.78 -0.91
N TRP A 197 40.32 6.61 -0.64
CA TRP A 197 39.71 7.06 0.60
C TRP A 197 40.10 6.14 1.77
N LYS A 198 40.55 6.75 2.87
CA LYS A 198 40.94 6.09 4.12
C LYS A 198 40.31 6.79 5.33
N ILE A 199 40.20 6.08 6.45
CA ILE A 199 39.86 6.72 7.73
C ILE A 199 41.10 7.48 8.20
N ASN A 200 40.89 8.69 8.71
CA ASN A 200 41.98 9.47 9.29
C ASN A 200 42.48 8.79 10.58
N PRO A 201 43.75 8.35 10.65
CA PRO A 201 44.30 7.71 11.84
C PRO A 201 44.40 8.64 13.05
N ASN A 202 44.31 9.96 12.84
CA ASN A 202 44.23 10.96 13.90
C ASN A 202 42.80 11.52 14.08
N GLY A 203 41.84 10.95 13.37
CA GLY A 203 40.45 11.41 13.35
C GLY A 203 39.60 10.85 14.50
N PRO A 204 38.33 11.27 14.58
CA PRO A 204 37.39 10.83 15.61
C PRO A 204 37.06 9.33 15.57
N TRP A 205 37.40 8.62 14.50
CA TRP A 205 37.17 7.18 14.35
C TRP A 205 38.46 6.34 14.36
N SER A 206 39.58 6.95 14.74
CA SER A 206 40.92 6.34 14.79
C SER A 206 41.03 5.10 15.69
N THR A 207 40.18 4.99 16.71
CA THR A 207 40.22 3.88 17.68
C THR A 207 39.39 2.65 17.25
N ASP A 208 38.66 2.73 16.14
CA ASP A 208 37.85 1.60 15.65
C ASP A 208 38.72 0.64 14.82
N ILE A 209 38.36 -0.65 14.81
CA ILE A 209 39.03 -1.73 14.06
C ILE A 209 39.10 -1.39 12.55
N ILE A 210 38.13 -0.62 12.06
CA ILE A 210 38.04 -0.22 10.65
C ILE A 210 39.07 0.85 10.28
N ALA A 211 39.64 1.57 11.26
CA ALA A 211 40.65 2.60 11.04
C ALA A 211 41.92 2.06 10.35
N PHE A 212 42.17 0.75 10.46
CA PHE A 212 43.29 0.07 9.83
C PHE A 212 43.01 -0.46 8.41
N SER A 213 41.81 -0.19 7.86
CA SER A 213 41.49 -0.61 6.49
C SER A 213 42.21 0.25 5.45
N GLU A 214 42.95 -0.39 4.54
CA GLU A 214 43.71 0.30 3.48
C GLU A 214 42.82 1.04 2.47
N LYS A 215 41.55 0.67 2.38
CA LYS A 215 40.55 1.31 1.53
C LYS A 215 39.19 1.30 2.22
N VAL A 216 38.54 2.45 2.25
CA VAL A 216 37.16 2.59 2.72
C VAL A 216 36.32 3.36 1.72
N ILE A 217 35.00 3.19 1.78
CA ILE A 217 34.07 4.06 1.08
C ILE A 217 33.43 4.97 2.13
N PRO A 218 33.64 6.30 2.03
CA PRO A 218 33.08 7.23 2.99
C PRO A 218 31.56 7.18 3.01
N TYR A 219 30.97 7.48 4.16
CA TYR A 219 29.51 7.51 4.27
C TYR A 219 28.89 8.60 3.39
N SER A 220 27.57 8.48 3.19
CA SER A 220 26.75 9.45 2.46
C SER A 220 25.67 10.05 3.35
N SER A 221 24.74 10.82 2.81
CA SER A 221 23.60 11.40 3.54
C SER A 221 22.73 10.35 4.25
N GLN A 222 22.85 9.07 3.87
CA GLN A 222 22.28 7.94 4.60
C GLN A 222 22.72 7.87 6.06
N MET A 223 23.93 8.35 6.40
CA MET A 223 24.41 8.43 7.78
C MET A 223 23.45 9.21 8.68
N TRP A 224 22.83 10.25 8.13
CA TRP A 224 21.88 11.11 8.81
C TRP A 224 20.46 10.57 8.65
N TYR A 225 20.00 10.51 7.41
CA TYR A 225 18.62 10.18 7.08
C TYR A 225 18.51 8.77 6.51
N PRO A 226 17.62 7.91 7.03
CA PRO A 226 17.40 6.57 6.46
C PRO A 226 16.98 6.59 4.99
N TYR A 227 16.39 7.69 4.51
CA TYR A 227 15.92 7.80 3.14
C TYR A 227 16.45 9.07 2.47
N TRP A 228 16.93 8.92 1.24
CA TRP A 228 17.51 10.01 0.44
C TRP A 228 16.57 11.19 0.21
N PHE A 229 15.26 10.95 0.22
CA PHE A 229 14.24 11.99 0.05
C PHE A 229 13.92 12.78 1.31
N MET A 230 14.50 12.40 2.44
CA MET A 230 14.37 13.12 3.72
C MET A 230 15.57 14.03 4.01
N ASN A 231 16.59 14.08 3.13
CA ASN A 231 17.75 14.94 3.36
C ASN A 231 17.34 16.43 3.29
N LEU A 232 17.49 17.14 4.41
CA LEU A 232 17.13 18.55 4.57
C LEU A 232 18.33 19.52 4.48
N HIS A 233 19.52 19.02 4.16
CA HIS A 233 20.73 19.85 4.16
C HIS A 233 21.41 19.93 2.79
N ASN A 234 21.72 21.17 2.41
CA ASN A 234 22.61 21.50 1.32
C ASN A 234 24.05 21.48 1.83
N VAL A 235 24.78 20.41 1.53
CA VAL A 235 26.13 20.20 2.04
C VAL A 235 26.99 19.49 1.01
N THR A 236 28.28 19.78 1.04
CA THR A 236 29.29 19.07 0.26
C THR A 236 30.17 18.28 1.23
N LEU A 237 30.25 16.97 1.00
CA LEU A 237 31.21 16.10 1.69
C LEU A 237 32.48 16.10 0.85
N LYS A 238 33.57 16.58 1.43
CA LYS A 238 34.89 16.68 0.80
C LYS A 238 35.96 16.35 1.83
N ALA A 239 37.15 16.01 1.38
CA ALA A 239 38.34 15.92 2.23
C ALA A 239 39.55 16.39 1.44
N ARG A 240 40.65 16.69 2.14
CA ARG A 240 41.92 17.05 1.52
C ARG A 240 42.71 15.79 1.18
N ASP A 241 43.27 15.73 -0.02
CA ASP A 241 44.27 14.72 -0.36
C ASP A 241 45.58 15.06 0.37
N VAL A 242 46.09 14.09 1.12
CA VAL A 242 47.28 14.26 1.96
C VAL A 242 48.53 14.49 1.11
N ILE A 243 48.55 14.02 -0.13
CA ILE A 243 49.73 14.07 -1.01
C ILE A 243 49.70 15.32 -1.88
N THR A 244 48.57 15.58 -2.55
CA THR A 244 48.47 16.75 -3.46
C THR A 244 48.08 18.03 -2.72
N GLY A 245 47.49 17.92 -1.53
CA GLY A 245 46.92 19.04 -0.80
C GLY A 245 45.61 19.57 -1.37
N GLU A 246 45.10 18.99 -2.46
CA GLU A 246 43.86 19.42 -3.12
C GLU A 246 42.62 18.95 -2.37
N GLU A 247 41.55 19.75 -2.42
CA GLU A 247 40.25 19.33 -1.90
C GLU A 247 39.53 18.46 -2.92
N VAL A 248 39.15 17.25 -2.51
CA VAL A 248 38.41 16.31 -3.34
C VAL A 248 37.00 16.13 -2.81
N VAL A 249 36.01 16.39 -3.67
CA VAL A 249 34.60 16.25 -3.34
C VAL A 249 34.19 14.78 -3.45
N TRP A 250 33.68 14.22 -2.36
CA TRP A 250 33.07 12.90 -2.33
C TRP A 250 31.64 12.93 -2.86
N LYS A 251 30.79 13.78 -2.25
CA LYS A 251 29.38 13.93 -2.64
C LYS A 251 28.89 15.36 -2.42
N ASN A 252 28.03 15.81 -3.32
CA ASN A 252 27.41 17.11 -3.27
C ASN A 252 25.87 16.95 -3.22
N TYR A 253 25.23 17.55 -2.21
CA TYR A 253 23.79 17.47 -2.01
C TYR A 253 23.05 18.79 -2.27
N TYR A 254 23.70 19.78 -2.90
CA TYR A 254 23.06 21.06 -3.21
C TYR A 254 21.81 20.89 -4.09
N ARG A 255 20.69 21.41 -3.58
CA ARG A 255 19.39 21.52 -4.23
C ARG A 255 18.78 22.86 -3.84
N SER A 256 17.86 23.40 -4.64
CA SER A 256 17.10 24.56 -4.19
C SER A 256 16.23 24.16 -2.99
N ASP A 257 16.06 25.05 -2.01
CA ASP A 257 15.22 24.81 -0.83
C ASP A 257 13.79 24.42 -1.23
N SER A 258 13.29 25.01 -2.32
CA SER A 258 11.99 24.68 -2.92
C SER A 258 11.92 23.25 -3.42
N ALA A 259 12.98 22.73 -4.07
CA ALA A 259 13.02 21.36 -4.57
C ALA A 259 13.10 20.37 -3.41
N MET A 260 13.91 20.67 -2.39
CA MET A 260 14.04 19.87 -1.17
C MET A 260 12.72 19.76 -0.42
N LEU A 261 12.06 20.90 -0.15
CA LEU A 261 10.76 20.94 0.51
C LEU A 261 9.69 20.20 -0.30
N THR A 262 9.64 20.42 -1.61
CA THR A 262 8.69 19.75 -2.50
C THR A 262 8.88 18.24 -2.47
N GLN A 263 10.13 17.77 -2.52
CA GLN A 263 10.47 16.36 -2.48
C GLN A 263 10.01 15.69 -1.18
N VAL A 264 10.25 16.33 -0.04
CA VAL A 264 9.84 15.83 1.28
C VAL A 264 8.31 15.77 1.37
N ILE A 265 7.61 16.85 1.00
CA ILE A 265 6.14 16.91 1.01
C ILE A 265 5.55 15.85 0.09
N MET A 266 6.07 15.72 -1.13
CA MET A 266 5.59 14.72 -2.09
C MET A 266 5.86 13.31 -1.60
N GLY A 267 7.03 13.05 -1.00
CA GLY A 267 7.35 11.77 -0.35
C GLY A 267 6.32 11.40 0.71
N TYR A 268 5.96 12.34 1.58
CA TYR A 268 4.92 12.12 2.60
C TYR A 268 3.55 11.86 2.01
N ILE A 269 3.10 12.68 1.06
CA ILE A 269 1.80 12.51 0.40
C ILE A 269 1.71 11.12 -0.25
N ILE A 270 2.77 10.70 -0.96
CA ILE A 270 2.81 9.40 -1.63
C ILE A 270 2.75 8.27 -0.61
N ILE A 271 3.59 8.28 0.43
CA ILE A 271 3.64 7.21 1.45
C ILE A 271 2.29 7.10 2.17
N LEU A 272 1.72 8.21 2.65
CA LEU A 272 0.44 8.20 3.34
C LEU A 272 -0.69 7.74 2.41
N SER A 273 -0.69 8.17 1.15
CA SER A 273 -1.66 7.72 0.15
C SER A 273 -1.56 6.21 -0.09
N LEU A 274 -0.35 5.67 -0.21
CA LEU A 274 -0.12 4.23 -0.37
C LEU A 274 -0.62 3.44 0.83
N VAL A 275 -0.35 3.90 2.06
CA VAL A 275 -0.86 3.28 3.29
C VAL A 275 -2.38 3.23 3.28
N VAL A 276 -3.05 4.34 2.93
CA VAL A 276 -4.52 4.38 2.81
C VAL A 276 -5.02 3.42 1.72
N ILE A 277 -4.39 3.42 0.54
CA ILE A 277 -4.75 2.55 -0.57
C ILE A 277 -4.65 1.08 -0.15
N PHE A 278 -3.54 0.68 0.47
CA PHE A 278 -3.34 -0.70 0.92
C PHE A 278 -4.34 -1.10 2.01
N GLN A 279 -4.63 -0.23 2.97
CA GLN A 279 -5.67 -0.50 3.96
C GLN A 279 -7.01 -0.82 3.30
N TYR A 280 -7.46 0.02 2.37
CA TYR A 280 -8.73 -0.22 1.67
C TYR A 280 -8.69 -1.40 0.70
N LEU A 281 -7.54 -1.68 0.09
CA LEU A 281 -7.34 -2.86 -0.75
C LEU A 281 -7.52 -4.15 0.08
N TYR A 282 -6.82 -4.29 1.20
CA TYR A 282 -6.91 -5.46 2.06
C TYR A 282 -8.27 -5.60 2.73
N LEU A 283 -8.88 -4.48 3.13
CA LEU A 283 -10.27 -4.46 3.61
C LEU A 283 -11.26 -4.93 2.54
N PHE A 284 -11.05 -4.53 1.29
CA PHE A 284 -11.86 -4.96 0.15
C PHE A 284 -11.69 -6.45 -0.13
N LEU A 285 -10.46 -6.96 -0.12
CA LEU A 285 -10.16 -8.39 -0.28
C LEU A 285 -10.82 -9.23 0.82
N ASN A 286 -10.69 -8.80 2.09
CA ASN A 286 -11.39 -9.42 3.22
C ASN A 286 -12.90 -9.48 2.99
N ASN A 287 -13.51 -8.34 2.65
CA ASN A 287 -14.97 -8.26 2.47
C ASN A 287 -15.46 -9.07 1.26
N ILE A 288 -14.70 -9.14 0.16
CA ILE A 288 -15.04 -10.03 -0.96
C ILE A 288 -15.05 -11.48 -0.48
N LYS A 289 -14.02 -11.90 0.26
CA LYS A 289 -13.89 -13.27 0.75
C LYS A 289 -15.00 -13.58 1.76
N TYR A 290 -15.36 -12.65 2.63
CA TYR A 290 -16.50 -12.74 3.53
C TYR A 290 -17.79 -13.09 2.77
N TYR A 291 -18.17 -12.29 1.77
CA TYR A 291 -19.38 -12.56 0.98
C TYR A 291 -19.26 -13.73 -0.03
N ARG A 292 -18.15 -14.46 -0.03
CA ARG A 292 -18.08 -15.78 -0.70
C ARG A 292 -18.53 -16.90 0.21
N TRP A 293 -18.47 -16.73 1.52
CA TRP A 293 -18.71 -17.79 2.49
C TRP A 293 -19.82 -17.45 3.50
N HIS A 294 -20.27 -16.21 3.49
CA HIS A 294 -21.36 -15.73 4.34
C HIS A 294 -22.47 -15.14 3.50
N ASP A 295 -23.70 -15.27 4.00
CA ASP A 295 -24.84 -14.51 3.52
C ASP A 295 -24.78 -13.04 3.98
N ILE A 296 -25.82 -12.28 3.64
CA ILE A 296 -25.92 -10.87 3.99
C ILE A 296 -26.05 -10.64 5.51
N ASP A 297 -26.60 -11.61 6.24
CA ASP A 297 -26.79 -11.56 7.70
C ASP A 297 -25.58 -12.08 8.47
N GLY A 298 -24.59 -12.65 7.76
CA GLY A 298 -23.34 -13.16 8.31
C GLY A 298 -23.35 -14.62 8.70
N ASN A 299 -24.36 -15.38 8.27
CA ASN A 299 -24.38 -16.82 8.45
C ASN A 299 -23.50 -17.50 7.41
N LEU A 300 -22.77 -18.52 7.84
CA LEU A 300 -22.03 -19.39 6.93
C LEU A 300 -22.98 -20.10 5.96
N ILE A 301 -22.64 -20.05 4.67
CA ILE A 301 -23.34 -20.76 3.60
C ILE A 301 -22.62 -22.08 3.28
N THR A 302 -23.41 -23.08 2.87
CA THR A 302 -22.87 -24.37 2.43
C THR A 302 -22.12 -24.23 1.10
N LYS A 303 -21.30 -25.24 0.77
CA LYS A 303 -20.59 -25.29 -0.53
C LYS A 303 -21.59 -25.27 -1.70
N ALA A 304 -22.70 -26.00 -1.59
CA ALA A 304 -23.74 -26.07 -2.62
C ALA A 304 -24.41 -24.69 -2.83
N GLU A 305 -24.83 -24.03 -1.75
CA GLU A 305 -25.39 -22.68 -1.81
C GLU A 305 -24.38 -21.69 -2.42
N ARG A 306 -23.12 -21.74 -1.99
CA ARG A 306 -22.06 -20.90 -2.55
C ARG A 306 -21.94 -21.08 -4.06
N ASP A 307 -21.89 -22.32 -4.52
CA ASP A 307 -21.71 -22.64 -5.93
C ASP A 307 -22.93 -22.20 -6.75
N TYR A 308 -24.15 -22.34 -6.21
CA TYR A 308 -25.38 -21.76 -6.75
C TYR A 308 -25.28 -20.22 -6.87
N TRP A 309 -24.94 -19.52 -5.79
CA TRP A 309 -24.82 -18.06 -5.81
C TRP A 309 -23.68 -17.58 -6.71
N MET A 310 -22.61 -18.37 -6.90
CA MET A 310 -21.59 -18.07 -7.91
C MET A 310 -22.14 -18.20 -9.33
N LYS A 311 -22.95 -19.22 -9.63
CA LYS A 311 -23.63 -19.36 -10.93
C LYS A 311 -24.59 -18.19 -11.17
N VAL A 312 -25.41 -17.81 -10.19
CA VAL A 312 -26.32 -16.65 -10.28
C VAL A 312 -25.55 -15.36 -10.55
N ARG A 313 -24.41 -15.14 -9.88
CA ARG A 313 -23.54 -13.97 -10.13
C ARG A 313 -22.97 -13.96 -11.54
N LYS A 314 -22.51 -15.11 -12.05
CA LYS A 314 -22.02 -15.23 -13.43
C LYS A 314 -23.15 -14.96 -14.42
N PHE A 315 -24.33 -15.53 -14.22
CA PHE A 315 -25.51 -15.34 -15.06
C PHE A 315 -25.93 -13.87 -15.13
N LYS A 316 -26.14 -13.19 -14.00
CA LYS A 316 -26.48 -11.75 -13.97
C LYS A 316 -25.45 -10.87 -14.67
N ARG A 317 -24.16 -11.20 -14.53
CA ARG A 317 -23.09 -10.48 -15.25
C ARG A 317 -23.17 -10.70 -16.76
N GLN A 318 -23.50 -11.91 -17.19
CA GLN A 318 -23.65 -12.25 -18.60
C GLN A 318 -24.90 -11.60 -19.20
N GLU A 319 -26.02 -11.64 -18.48
CA GLU A 319 -27.27 -10.96 -18.84
C GLU A 319 -27.03 -9.47 -19.09
N LEU A 320 -26.37 -8.78 -18.15
CA LEU A 320 -25.99 -7.36 -18.31
C LEU A 320 -25.07 -7.10 -19.51
N LYS A 321 -24.16 -8.03 -19.83
CA LYS A 321 -23.30 -7.93 -21.03
C LYS A 321 -24.11 -8.12 -22.30
N ASN A 322 -25.01 -9.11 -22.31
CA ASN A 322 -25.89 -9.42 -23.44
C ASN A 322 -26.86 -8.27 -23.71
N GLU A 323 -27.48 -7.70 -22.69
CA GLU A 323 -28.36 -6.53 -22.80
C GLU A 323 -27.61 -5.33 -23.43
N LYS A 324 -26.38 -5.04 -22.94
CA LYS A 324 -25.53 -3.99 -23.54
C LYS A 324 -25.17 -4.31 -24.99
N ARG A 325 -24.94 -5.57 -25.33
CA ARG A 325 -24.64 -6.01 -26.71
C ARG A 325 -25.87 -5.86 -27.61
N LEU A 326 -27.04 -6.32 -27.18
CA LEU A 326 -28.31 -6.18 -27.89
C LEU A 326 -28.65 -4.72 -28.15
N LEU A 327 -28.47 -3.85 -27.14
CA LEU A 327 -28.64 -2.40 -27.30
C LEU A 327 -27.70 -1.81 -28.35
N ARG A 328 -26.44 -2.29 -28.44
CA ARG A 328 -25.50 -1.85 -29.48
C ARG A 328 -25.90 -2.35 -30.87
N ILE A 329 -26.31 -3.61 -30.98
CA ILE A 329 -26.76 -4.22 -32.24
C ILE A 329 -28.00 -3.49 -32.75
N ARG A 330 -29.04 -3.34 -31.91
CA ARG A 330 -30.27 -2.63 -32.24
C ARG A 330 -29.98 -1.22 -32.78
N ARG A 331 -29.12 -0.45 -32.10
CA ARG A 331 -28.71 0.89 -32.57
C ARG A 331 -27.99 0.86 -33.93
N LYS A 332 -27.18 -0.17 -34.20
CA LYS A 332 -26.51 -0.33 -35.50
C LYS A 332 -27.51 -0.71 -36.58
N THR A 333 -28.45 -1.60 -36.30
CA THR A 333 -29.49 -2.03 -37.23
C THR A 333 -30.43 -0.87 -37.57
N GLU A 334 -30.98 -0.18 -36.56
CA GLU A 334 -31.83 1.02 -36.73
C GLU A 334 -31.12 2.08 -37.60
N TYR A 335 -29.81 2.26 -37.41
CA TYR A 335 -29.03 3.21 -38.21
C TYR A 335 -28.81 2.74 -39.66
N LYS A 336 -28.59 1.44 -39.89
CA LYS A 336 -28.43 0.88 -41.23
C LYS A 336 -29.73 0.93 -42.03
N GLU A 337 -30.85 0.54 -41.42
CA GLU A 337 -32.19 0.64 -42.01
C GLU A 337 -32.48 2.09 -42.40
N TRP A 338 -32.22 3.04 -41.49
CA TRP A 338 -32.35 4.46 -41.78
C TRP A 338 -31.48 4.92 -42.97
N ILE A 339 -30.23 4.45 -43.10
CA ILE A 339 -29.38 4.75 -44.26
C ILE A 339 -29.97 4.15 -45.55
N GLN A 340 -30.45 2.91 -45.52
CA GLN A 340 -31.02 2.26 -46.69
C GLN A 340 -32.28 3.00 -47.17
N GLU A 341 -33.17 3.36 -46.25
CA GLU A 341 -34.33 4.19 -46.56
C GLU A 341 -33.95 5.54 -47.19
N LEU A 342 -32.84 6.16 -46.77
CA LEU A 342 -32.35 7.41 -47.36
C LEU A 342 -31.79 7.25 -48.78
N LYS A 343 -31.40 6.05 -49.21
CA LYS A 343 -30.84 5.82 -50.55
C LYS A 343 -31.91 5.82 -51.64
N ILE A 344 -33.14 5.41 -51.30
CA ILE A 344 -34.25 5.22 -52.25
C ILE A 344 -35.04 6.54 -52.47
N LEU A 345 -34.89 7.52 -51.57
CA LEU A 345 -35.67 8.75 -51.59
C LEU A 345 -35.09 9.82 -52.53
N PRO A 346 -35.95 10.60 -53.23
CA PRO A 346 -35.54 11.81 -53.94
C PRO A 346 -34.83 12.82 -53.04
N TYR A 347 -33.95 13.65 -53.61
CA TYR A 347 -33.09 14.59 -52.86
C TYR A 347 -33.85 15.47 -51.84
N LYS A 348 -34.98 16.05 -52.27
CA LYS A 348 -35.81 16.94 -51.45
C LYS A 348 -36.37 16.21 -50.21
N GLU A 349 -36.82 14.97 -50.37
CA GLU A 349 -37.35 14.13 -49.29
C GLU A 349 -36.24 13.62 -48.37
N LYS A 350 -35.08 13.29 -48.93
CA LYS A 350 -33.89 12.88 -48.18
C LYS A 350 -33.46 13.94 -47.18
N ILE A 351 -33.41 15.21 -47.61
CA ILE A 351 -33.11 16.35 -46.70
C ILE A 351 -34.13 16.40 -45.56
N LYS A 352 -35.44 16.34 -45.88
CA LYS A 352 -36.51 16.36 -44.88
C LYS A 352 -36.36 15.22 -43.85
N LYS A 353 -36.04 14.01 -44.32
CA LYS A 353 -35.85 12.84 -43.44
C LYS A 353 -34.60 12.95 -42.57
N ILE A 354 -33.50 13.53 -43.08
CA ILE A 354 -32.30 13.83 -42.29
C ILE A 354 -32.60 14.86 -41.20
N MET A 355 -33.32 15.94 -41.52
CA MET A 355 -33.74 16.94 -40.53
C MET A 355 -34.63 16.31 -39.46
N ASN A 356 -35.62 15.51 -39.87
CA ASN A 356 -36.49 14.80 -38.93
C ASN A 356 -35.71 13.86 -38.01
N TYR A 357 -34.75 13.09 -38.54
CA TYR A 357 -33.91 12.22 -37.72
C TYR A 357 -33.04 13.00 -36.73
N LYS A 358 -32.44 14.14 -37.15
CA LYS A 358 -31.70 15.04 -36.25
C LYS A 358 -32.62 15.56 -35.15
N ASN A 359 -33.81 16.05 -35.49
CA ASN A 359 -34.80 16.56 -34.54
C ASN A 359 -35.27 15.48 -33.56
N GLN A 360 -35.61 14.29 -34.03
CA GLN A 360 -35.97 13.14 -33.19
C GLN A 360 -34.84 12.72 -32.26
N ARG A 361 -33.58 12.71 -32.75
CA ARG A 361 -32.41 12.39 -31.92
C ARG A 361 -32.18 13.46 -30.85
N THR A 362 -32.30 14.74 -31.19
CA THR A 362 -32.22 15.86 -30.25
C THR A 362 -33.33 15.76 -29.20
N LEU A 363 -34.57 15.51 -29.61
CA LEU A 363 -35.72 15.31 -28.72
C LEU A 363 -35.50 14.11 -27.80
N LYS A 364 -35.10 12.94 -28.33
CA LYS A 364 -34.81 11.73 -27.55
C LYS A 364 -33.69 11.97 -26.52
N ASN A 365 -32.65 12.71 -26.89
CA ASN A 365 -31.59 13.10 -25.97
C ASN A 365 -32.10 14.10 -24.91
N GLY A 366 -32.93 15.05 -25.29
CA GLY A 366 -33.60 15.99 -24.40
C GLY A 366 -34.49 15.29 -23.37
N LEU A 367 -35.36 14.38 -23.82
CA LEU A 367 -36.23 13.55 -22.98
C LEU A 367 -35.40 12.69 -22.01
N LYS A 368 -34.32 12.04 -22.47
CA LYS A 368 -33.43 11.29 -21.56
C LYS A 368 -32.77 12.18 -20.51
N ARG A 369 -32.34 13.39 -20.88
CA ARG A 369 -31.77 14.36 -19.93
C ARG A 369 -32.84 14.81 -18.93
N ALA A 370 -34.06 15.08 -19.38
CA ALA A 370 -35.19 15.46 -18.54
C ALA A 370 -35.59 14.34 -17.58
N GLU A 371 -35.70 13.10 -18.06
CA GLU A 371 -35.96 11.91 -17.25
C GLU A 371 -34.89 11.71 -16.18
N HIS A 372 -33.61 11.83 -16.56
CA HIS A 372 -32.50 11.75 -15.62
C HIS A 372 -32.54 12.88 -14.56
N LYS A 373 -32.90 14.10 -14.97
CA LYS A 373 -33.09 15.24 -14.05
C LYS A 373 -34.26 15.00 -13.10
N ASN A 374 -35.40 14.51 -13.60
CA ASN A 374 -36.58 14.16 -12.81
C ASN A 374 -36.28 13.04 -11.81
N HIS A 375 -35.56 11.99 -12.24
CA HIS A 375 -35.10 10.93 -11.34
C HIS A 375 -34.19 11.50 -10.24
N LYS A 376 -33.23 12.39 -10.57
CA LYS A 376 -32.39 13.07 -9.57
C LYS A 376 -33.22 13.91 -8.59
N LEU A 377 -34.23 14.62 -9.07
CA LEU A 377 -35.14 15.40 -8.22
C LEU A 377 -35.95 14.50 -7.28
N LYS A 378 -36.51 13.40 -7.79
CA LYS A 378 -37.21 12.39 -6.97
C LYS A 378 -36.30 11.82 -5.87
N VAL A 379 -35.07 11.44 -6.20
CA VAL A 379 -34.07 10.96 -5.23
C VAL A 379 -33.70 12.04 -4.21
N LYS A 380 -33.58 13.30 -4.63
CA LYS A 380 -33.30 14.44 -3.73
C LYS A 380 -34.46 14.65 -2.75
N LYS A 381 -35.70 14.68 -3.23
CA LYS A 381 -36.91 14.81 -2.42
C LYS A 381 -37.00 13.68 -1.39
N TYR A 382 -36.86 12.43 -1.83
CA TYR A 382 -36.83 11.26 -0.95
C TYR A 382 -35.76 11.35 0.15
N ARG A 383 -34.54 11.83 -0.16
CA ARG A 383 -33.49 12.06 0.85
C ARG A 383 -33.86 13.16 1.85
N GLN A 384 -34.53 14.22 1.40
CA GLN A 384 -35.01 15.28 2.28
C GLN A 384 -36.10 14.76 3.21
N ASP A 385 -37.03 13.96 2.69
CA ASP A 385 -38.11 13.35 3.48
C ASP A 385 -37.55 12.41 4.55
N ILE A 386 -36.59 11.55 4.19
CA ILE A 386 -35.85 10.73 5.18
C ILE A 386 -35.16 11.60 6.24
N LYS A 387 -34.51 12.70 5.85
CA LYS A 387 -33.81 13.58 6.79
C LYS A 387 -34.79 14.22 7.78
N LYS A 388 -35.96 14.64 7.30
CA LYS A 388 -37.05 15.15 8.15
C LYS A 388 -37.51 14.08 9.14
N LEU A 389 -37.79 12.86 8.68
CA LEU A 389 -38.19 11.74 9.54
C LEU A 389 -37.12 11.42 10.61
N ILE A 390 -35.84 11.39 10.25
CA ILE A 390 -34.75 11.18 11.21
C ILE A 390 -34.69 12.31 12.25
N ASN A 391 -34.93 13.56 11.84
CA ASN A 391 -34.91 14.68 12.77
C ASN A 391 -36.08 14.66 13.77
N LEU A 392 -37.21 14.04 13.41
CA LEU A 392 -38.34 13.83 14.33
C LEU A 392 -38.03 12.76 15.40
N ALA A 393 -37.09 11.84 15.13
CA ALA A 393 -36.68 10.84 16.12
C ALA A 393 -35.83 11.46 17.25
N LYS A 394 -35.89 10.84 18.44
CA LYS A 394 -35.07 11.20 19.61
C LYS A 394 -33.59 11.11 19.26
N THR A 395 -32.78 12.02 19.82
CA THR A 395 -31.34 12.16 19.49
C THR A 395 -30.56 10.85 19.64
N GLN A 396 -30.83 10.06 20.67
CA GLN A 396 -30.22 8.74 20.91
C GLN A 396 -30.51 7.74 19.77
N ASP A 397 -31.72 7.76 19.21
CA ASP A 397 -32.16 6.80 18.18
C ASP A 397 -31.69 7.21 16.77
N ARG A 398 -31.39 8.50 16.57
CA ARG A 398 -30.95 9.02 15.26
C ARG A 398 -29.72 8.29 14.72
N ALA A 399 -28.79 7.92 15.59
CA ALA A 399 -27.59 7.19 15.20
C ALA A 399 -27.93 5.78 14.68
N PHE A 400 -28.81 5.08 15.41
CA PHE A 400 -29.29 3.75 15.06
C PHE A 400 -30.10 3.74 13.76
N ILE A 401 -31.07 4.66 13.61
CA ILE A 401 -31.89 4.79 12.39
C ILE A 401 -31.01 5.07 11.17
N LYS A 402 -30.04 5.99 11.30
CA LYS A 402 -29.08 6.27 10.22
C LYS A 402 -28.27 5.04 9.84
N GLN A 403 -27.89 4.21 10.81
CA GLN A 403 -27.14 2.99 10.56
C GLN A 403 -28.00 1.95 9.83
N ASN A 404 -29.23 1.70 10.27
CA ASN A 404 -30.15 0.77 9.62
C ASN A 404 -30.46 1.16 8.17
N LEU A 405 -30.72 2.44 7.89
CA LEU A 405 -30.95 2.91 6.52
C LEU A 405 -29.73 2.70 5.62
N ARG A 406 -28.51 2.79 6.18
CA ARG A 406 -27.27 2.53 5.45
C ARG A 406 -27.09 1.05 5.17
N ASP A 407 -27.37 0.21 6.16
CA ASP A 407 -27.27 -1.24 6.02
C ASP A 407 -28.33 -1.77 5.03
N ALA A 408 -29.56 -1.24 5.06
CA ALA A 408 -30.57 -1.51 4.04
C ALA A 408 -30.11 -1.11 2.63
N ALA A 409 -29.51 0.08 2.47
CA ALA A 409 -28.97 0.51 1.18
C ALA A 409 -27.78 -0.36 0.72
N ARG A 410 -26.96 -0.86 1.66
CA ARG A 410 -25.88 -1.83 1.38
C ARG A 410 -26.48 -3.16 0.92
N TYR A 411 -27.45 -3.71 1.65
CA TYR A 411 -28.10 -4.97 1.34
C TYR A 411 -28.78 -4.93 -0.02
N SER A 412 -29.50 -3.87 -0.35
CA SER A 412 -30.09 -3.66 -1.68
C SER A 412 -29.03 -3.75 -2.80
N LYS A 413 -27.83 -3.18 -2.61
CA LYS A 413 -26.73 -3.29 -3.57
C LYS A 413 -26.18 -4.71 -3.67
N LEU A 414 -26.10 -5.44 -2.56
CA LEU A 414 -25.60 -6.83 -2.53
C LEU A 414 -26.60 -7.77 -3.23
N VAL A 415 -27.90 -7.62 -2.98
CA VAL A 415 -28.96 -8.39 -3.67
C VAL A 415 -28.88 -8.18 -5.18
N LYS A 416 -28.75 -6.91 -5.62
CA LYS A 416 -28.58 -6.58 -7.05
C LYS A 416 -27.35 -7.24 -7.66
N LYS A 417 -26.25 -7.34 -6.90
CA LYS A 417 -25.03 -8.03 -7.31
C LYS A 417 -25.13 -9.56 -7.25
N GLY A 418 -26.24 -10.13 -6.75
CA GLY A 418 -26.46 -11.59 -6.67
C GLY A 418 -25.74 -12.26 -5.50
N TYR A 419 -25.49 -11.54 -4.40
CA TYR A 419 -25.03 -12.17 -3.17
C TYR A 419 -26.16 -12.91 -2.45
N ALA A 420 -25.79 -13.87 -1.59
CA ALA A 420 -26.74 -14.69 -0.86
C ALA A 420 -27.57 -13.85 0.11
N THR A 421 -28.90 -13.93 -0.02
CA THR A 421 -29.86 -13.15 0.76
C THR A 421 -30.56 -13.93 1.86
N ARG A 422 -30.50 -15.26 1.80
CA ARG A 422 -31.03 -16.19 2.81
C ARG A 422 -30.43 -17.56 2.56
N ARG A 423 -30.44 -18.42 3.59
CA ARG A 423 -30.24 -19.85 3.40
C ARG A 423 -31.32 -20.40 2.49
N ILE A 424 -30.90 -21.22 1.53
CA ILE A 424 -31.83 -22.02 0.77
C ILE A 424 -32.07 -23.25 1.65
N LYS A 425 -33.10 -23.14 2.51
CA LYS A 425 -33.72 -24.34 3.06
C LYS A 425 -34.21 -25.11 1.83
N ASP A 426 -33.83 -26.38 1.69
CA ASP A 426 -34.32 -27.30 0.65
C ASP A 426 -33.52 -27.32 -0.69
N ILE A 427 -32.19 -27.49 -0.62
CA ILE A 427 -31.38 -28.07 -1.72
C ILE A 427 -30.79 -29.40 -1.25
#